data_AF-G5JPN9-F1
#
_entry.id   AF-G5JPN9-F1
#
_cell.length_a   1.000
_cell.length_b   1.000
_cell.length_c   1.000
_cell.angle_alpha   90.00
_cell.angle_beta   90.00
_cell.angle_gamma   90.00
#
_symmetry.space_group_name_H-M   'P 1'
#
loop_
_entity.id
_entity.type
_entity.pdbx_description
1 polymer ?
#
loop_
_entity_poly.entity_id
_entity_poly.type
_entity_poly.pdbx_seq_one_letter_code
_entity_poly.pdbx_strand_id
1 'polypeptide(L)'
;MEKEAGRIMSKIADRDFVIVLAIEGQEWSSEEFAKKLADATLRGFSNITFIIGGSLGLAPQVKKRANLLMSFGRLTLPHQLMRLVLVEQIYRAFMIQEGSPYHK
;
A
#
# COMPACT_ATOMS: atom_id res chain seq x y z
N MET A 1 1.58 3.77 -19.91
CA MET A 1 0.66 3.12 -18.95
C MET A 1 0.65 1.59 -19.11
N GLU A 2 0.26 1.02 -20.26
CA GLU A 2 0.29 -0.45 -20.51
C GLU A 2 1.67 -1.11 -20.28
N LYS A 3 2.74 -0.54 -20.86
CA LYS A 3 4.11 -1.06 -20.69
C LYS A 3 4.59 -1.07 -19.24
N GLU A 4 4.17 -0.08 -18.46
CA GLU A 4 4.48 0.02 -17.03
C GLU A 4 3.68 -1.00 -16.23
N ALA A 5 2.40 -1.17 -16.56
CA ALA A 5 1.55 -2.19 -15.97
C ALA A 5 2.12 -3.60 -16.18
N GLY A 6 2.58 -3.93 -17.39
CA GLY A 6 3.25 -5.21 -17.64
C GLY A 6 4.48 -5.43 -16.76
N ARG A 7 5.31 -4.40 -16.57
CA ARG A 7 6.48 -4.46 -15.67
C ARG A 7 6.05 -4.67 -14.21
N ILE A 8 5.06 -3.94 -13.73
CA ILE A 8 4.52 -4.07 -12.37
C ILE A 8 3.95 -5.49 -12.17
N MET A 9 3.07 -5.95 -13.06
CA MET A 9 2.42 -7.25 -12.97
C MET A 9 3.44 -8.40 -12.99
N SER A 10 4.54 -8.28 -13.76
CA SER A 10 5.61 -9.29 -13.78
C SER A 10 6.41 -9.41 -12.48
N LYS A 11 6.23 -8.48 -11.52
CA LYS A 11 6.90 -8.48 -10.22
C LYS A 11 6.00 -8.89 -9.06
N ILE A 12 4.72 -9.13 -9.32
CA ILE A 12 3.73 -9.49 -8.31
C ILE A 12 3.43 -10.97 -8.44
N ALA A 13 3.60 -11.73 -7.35
CA ALA A 13 3.17 -13.13 -7.35
C ALA A 13 1.65 -13.24 -7.14
N ASP A 14 1.04 -14.33 -7.60
CA ASP A 14 -0.40 -14.56 -7.46
C ASP A 14 -0.86 -14.60 -5.99
N ARG A 15 0.02 -15.05 -5.09
CA ARG A 15 -0.25 -15.15 -3.65
C ARG A 15 0.04 -13.87 -2.87
N ASP A 16 0.61 -12.83 -3.48
CA ASP A 16 0.91 -11.59 -2.76
C ASP A 16 -0.38 -10.86 -2.36
N PHE A 17 -0.40 -10.33 -1.14
CA PHE A 17 -1.42 -9.37 -0.72
C PHE A 17 -1.04 -7.98 -1.22
N VAL A 18 -1.74 -7.51 -2.25
CA VAL A 18 -1.38 -6.29 -2.98
C VAL A 18 -2.16 -5.10 -2.46
N ILE A 19 -1.44 -4.06 -2.04
CA ILE A 19 -2.01 -2.76 -1.67
C ILE A 19 -1.57 -1.73 -2.71
N VAL A 20 -2.53 -1.16 -3.43
CA VAL A 20 -2.27 -0.13 -4.42
C VAL A 20 -2.55 1.24 -3.82
N LEU A 21 -1.58 2.16 -3.93
CA LEU A 21 -1.77 3.56 -3.53
C LEU A 21 -2.47 4.31 -4.66
N ALA A 22 -3.65 4.84 -4.36
CA ALA A 22 -4.51 5.55 -5.30
C ALA A 22 -5.31 6.64 -4.59
N ILE A 23 -5.51 7.80 -5.23
CA ILE A 23 -6.21 8.95 -4.64
C ILE A 23 -7.68 8.59 -4.32
N GLU A 24 -8.29 7.73 -5.14
CA GLU A 24 -9.63 7.20 -4.94
C GLU A 24 -9.70 6.01 -3.97
N GLY A 25 -8.56 5.61 -3.40
CA GLY A 25 -8.49 4.57 -2.38
C GLY A 25 -9.15 4.99 -1.06
N GLN A 26 -9.32 4.03 -0.17
CA GLN A 26 -9.84 4.33 1.16
C GLN A 26 -8.76 5.03 1.99
N GLU A 27 -9.15 6.09 2.71
CA GLU A 27 -8.32 6.73 3.72
C GLU A 27 -8.48 5.97 5.04
N TRP A 28 -7.37 5.73 5.73
CA TRP A 28 -7.33 5.01 7.00
C TRP A 28 -6.55 5.82 8.03
N SER A 29 -6.94 5.70 9.30
CA SER A 29 -6.03 6.08 10.40
C SER A 29 -4.81 5.15 10.44
N SER A 30 -3.76 5.54 11.17
CA SER A 30 -2.58 4.68 11.34
C SER A 30 -2.92 3.37 12.07
N GLU A 31 -3.86 3.39 13.01
CA GLU A 31 -4.36 2.19 13.71
C GLU A 31 -5.17 1.28 12.79
N GLU A 32 -6.03 1.86 11.95
CA GLU A 32 -6.77 1.10 10.93
C GLU A 32 -5.81 0.46 9.93
N PHE A 33 -4.81 1.21 9.47
CA PHE A 33 -3.76 0.69 8.59
C PHE A 33 -2.98 -0.45 9.25
N ALA A 34 -2.57 -0.29 10.52
CA ALA A 34 -1.93 -1.33 11.30
C ALA A 34 -2.79 -2.60 11.39
N LYS A 35 -4.09 -2.44 11.61
CA LYS A 35 -5.04 -3.56 11.62
C LYS A 35 -5.14 -4.25 10.27
N LYS A 36 -5.18 -3.51 9.15
CA LYS A 36 -5.22 -4.12 7.79
C LYS A 36 -4.01 -5.01 7.52
N LEU A 37 -2.81 -4.58 7.93
CA LEU A 37 -1.59 -5.39 7.77
C LEU A 37 -1.61 -6.64 8.67
N ALA A 38 -2.08 -6.51 9.91
CA ALA A 38 -2.25 -7.63 10.82
C ALA A 38 -3.27 -8.65 10.25
N ASP A 39 -4.43 -8.17 9.78
CA ASP A 39 -5.48 -9.00 9.19
C ASP A 39 -4.97 -9.77 7.96
N ALA A 40 -4.14 -9.15 7.10
CA ALA A 40 -3.51 -9.85 5.97
C ALA A 40 -2.60 -10.99 6.45
N THR A 41 -1.78 -10.73 7.46
CA THR A 41 -0.87 -11.72 8.03
C THR A 41 -1.64 -12.88 8.68
N LEU A 42 -2.69 -12.58 9.45
CA LEU A 42 -3.57 -13.58 10.10
C LEU A 42 -4.30 -14.47 9.07
N ARG A 43 -4.60 -13.93 7.89
CA ARG A 43 -5.18 -14.69 6.77
C ARG A 43 -4.16 -15.57 6.03
N GLY A 44 -2.91 -15.60 6.48
CA GLY A 44 -1.85 -16.44 5.94
C GLY A 44 -1.08 -15.84 4.76
N PHE A 45 -1.20 -14.54 4.50
CA PHE A 45 -0.39 -13.87 3.50
C PHE A 45 1.01 -13.59 4.04
N SER A 46 2.03 -14.24 3.46
CA SER A 46 3.44 -14.05 3.86
C SER A 46 4.11 -12.86 3.16
N ASN A 47 3.55 -12.38 2.04
CA ASN A 47 4.07 -11.26 1.28
C ASN A 47 2.99 -10.17 1.15
N ILE A 48 3.35 -8.95 1.52
CA ILE A 48 2.54 -7.75 1.29
C ILE A 48 3.29 -6.86 0.29
N THR A 49 2.66 -6.60 -0.85
CA THR A 49 3.26 -5.85 -1.96
C THR A 49 2.56 -4.51 -2.12
N PHE A 50 3.28 -3.42 -1.88
CA PHE A 50 2.77 -2.07 -2.09
C PHE A 50 3.13 -1.56 -3.48
N ILE A 51 2.17 -0.91 -4.16
CA ILE A 51 2.37 -0.36 -5.50
C ILE A 51 2.13 1.15 -5.47
N ILE A 52 3.18 1.90 -5.82
CA ILE A 52 3.14 3.35 -6.02
C ILE A 52 3.19 3.61 -7.53
N GLY A 53 2.17 4.28 -8.06
CA GLY A 53 2.15 4.69 -9.47
C GLY A 53 3.15 5.79 -9.81
N GLY A 54 3.51 5.86 -11.09
CA GLY A 54 4.23 7.01 -11.65
C GLY A 54 3.34 8.27 -11.77
N SER A 55 3.88 9.32 -12.41
CA SER A 55 3.20 10.62 -12.60
C SER A 55 1.89 10.54 -13.40
N LEU A 56 1.69 9.49 -14.20
CA LEU A 56 0.48 9.26 -14.99
C LEU A 56 -0.56 8.39 -14.25
N GLY A 57 -0.29 7.97 -13.02
CA GLY A 57 -1.12 7.01 -12.28
C GLY A 57 -0.93 5.56 -12.75
N LEU A 58 -1.83 4.67 -12.29
CA LEU A 58 -1.76 3.22 -12.55
C LEU A 58 -2.82 2.77 -13.55
N ALA A 59 -2.46 1.81 -14.40
CA ALA A 59 -3.39 1.18 -15.33
C ALA A 59 -4.53 0.48 -14.57
N PRO A 60 -5.77 0.45 -15.12
CA PRO A 60 -6.90 -0.20 -14.47
C PRO A 60 -6.65 -1.67 -14.09
N GLN A 61 -5.89 -2.42 -14.89
CA GLN A 61 -5.54 -3.81 -14.60
C GLN A 61 -4.71 -3.98 -13.31
N VAL A 62 -3.82 -3.04 -13.00
CA VAL A 62 -3.05 -3.05 -11.75
C VAL A 62 -3.96 -2.78 -10.56
N LYS A 63 -4.89 -1.83 -10.68
CA LYS A 63 -5.90 -1.55 -9.65
C LYS A 63 -6.82 -2.74 -9.41
N LYS A 64 -7.22 -3.47 -10.46
CA LYS A 64 -8.02 -4.70 -10.37
C LYS A 64 -7.28 -5.84 -9.66
N ARG A 65 -5.94 -5.91 -9.76
CA ARG A 65 -5.12 -6.89 -9.03
C ARG A 65 -5.03 -6.58 -7.53
N ALA A 66 -5.31 -5.34 -7.12
CA ALA A 66 -5.19 -4.93 -5.73
C ALA A 66 -6.16 -5.70 -4.83
N ASN A 67 -5.67 -6.17 -3.69
CA ASN A 67 -6.52 -6.63 -2.60
C ASN A 67 -7.13 -5.44 -1.85
N LEU A 68 -6.40 -4.32 -1.77
CA LEU A 68 -6.87 -3.05 -1.20
C LEU A 68 -6.38 -1.85 -2.01
N LEU A 69 -7.20 -0.79 -2.06
CA LEU A 69 -6.82 0.53 -2.56
C LEU A 69 -6.71 1.48 -1.37
N MET A 70 -5.54 2.10 -1.20
CA MET A 70 -5.23 3.00 -0.09
C MET A 70 -4.99 4.41 -0.60
N SER A 71 -5.57 5.40 0.07
CA SER A 71 -5.29 6.82 -0.15
C SER A 71 -4.56 7.43 1.05
N PHE A 72 -3.59 8.30 0.77
CA PHE A 72 -2.91 9.15 1.75
C PHE A 72 -3.56 10.55 1.85
N GLY A 73 -4.76 10.69 1.29
CA GLY A 73 -5.51 11.93 1.21
C GLY A 73 -5.63 12.46 -0.22
N ARG A 74 -6.29 13.61 -0.34
CA ARG A 74 -6.63 14.23 -1.63
C ARG A 74 -5.47 14.96 -2.31
N LEU A 75 -4.39 15.23 -1.57
CA LEU A 75 -3.23 15.92 -2.10
C LEU A 75 -2.36 14.97 -2.92
N THR A 76 -1.91 15.44 -4.08
CA THR A 76 -0.96 14.70 -4.90
C THR A 76 0.45 14.88 -4.35
N LEU A 77 1.00 13.83 -3.75
CA LEU A 77 2.41 13.81 -3.33
C LEU A 77 3.29 13.30 -4.49
N PRO A 78 4.47 13.89 -4.73
CA PRO A 78 5.46 13.31 -5.64
C PRO A 78 5.77 11.87 -5.24
N HIS A 79 5.81 10.95 -6.22
CA HIS A 79 5.97 9.52 -5.96
C HIS A 79 7.21 9.16 -5.11
N GLN A 80 8.29 9.95 -5.20
CA GLN A 80 9.48 9.79 -4.35
C GLN A 80 9.19 10.10 -2.87
N LEU A 81 8.47 11.19 -2.61
CA LEU A 81 8.04 11.55 -1.26
C LEU A 81 7.00 10.55 -0.73
N MET A 82 6.05 10.13 -1.58
CA MET A 82 5.07 9.11 -1.21
C MET A 82 5.74 7.80 -0.75
N ARG A 83 6.85 7.41 -1.37
CA ARG A 83 7.63 6.24 -0.95
C ARG A 83 8.18 6.38 0.46
N LEU A 84 8.72 7.56 0.80
CA LEU A 84 9.22 7.84 2.14
C LEU A 84 8.09 7.79 3.18
N VAL A 85 6.97 8.47 2.88
CA VAL A 85 5.79 8.51 3.75
C VAL A 85 5.20 7.11 3.97
N LEU A 86 5.12 6.30 2.92
CA LEU A 86 4.65 4.92 3.02
C LEU A 86 5.56 4.07 3.92
N VAL A 87 6.88 4.16 3.76
CA VAL A 87 7.84 3.40 4.59
C VAL A 87 7.69 3.79 6.07
N GLU A 88 7.55 5.08 6.36
CA GLU A 88 7.30 5.55 7.72
C GLU A 88 5.97 5.01 8.28
N GLN A 89 4.88 5.02 7.51
CA GLN A 89 3.60 4.46 7.97
C GLN A 89 3.65 2.95 8.16
N ILE A 90 4.41 2.21 7.34
CA ILE A 90 4.63 0.77 7.55
C ILE A 90 5.36 0.56 8.87
N TYR A 91 6.44 1.30 9.13
CA TYR A 91 7.16 1.25 10.40
C TYR A 91 6.21 1.53 11.58
N ARG A 92 5.45 2.64 11.52
CA ARG A 92 4.46 3.02 12.53
C ARG A 92 3.43 1.92 12.76
N ALA A 93 2.92 1.29 11.71
CA ALA A 93 1.96 0.20 11.81
C ALA A 93 2.51 -0.99 12.62
N PHE A 94 3.77 -1.37 12.39
CA PHE A 94 4.42 -2.42 13.19
C PHE A 94 4.66 -1.96 14.64
N MET A 95 5.09 -0.72 14.86
CA MET A 95 5.24 -0.19 16.23
C MET A 95 3.92 -0.17 17.01
N ILE A 96 2.80 0.12 16.35
CA ILE A 96 1.46 0.03 16.94
C ILE A 96 1.12 -1.42 17.30
N GLN A 97 1.38 -2.37 16.40
CA GLN A 97 1.10 -3.80 16.64
C GLN A 97 1.91 -4.36 17.82
N GLU A 98 3.15 -3.88 18.01
CA GLU A 98 4.00 -4.26 19.15
C GLU A 98 3.59 -3.59 20.48
N GLY A 99 2.66 -2.64 20.45
CA GLY A 99 2.27 -1.86 21.64
C GLY A 99 3.35 -0.87 22.09
N SER A 100 4.23 -0.44 21.19
CA SER A 100 5.33 0.46 21.51
C SER A 100 4.87 1.90 21.75
N PRO A 101 5.50 2.64 22.70
CA PRO A 101 5.17 4.05 22.99
C PRO A 101 5.55 5.04 21.88
N TYR A 102 6.06 4.58 20.73
CA TYR A 102 6.34 5.40 19.55
C TYR A 102 5.06 6.06 18.99
N HIS A 103 3.90 5.43 19.19
CA HIS A 103 2.61 5.98 18.82
C HIS A 103 2.08 6.89 19.95
N LYS A 104 2.44 8.17 19.90
CA LYS A 104 1.82 9.27 20.67
C LYS A 104 1.32 10.34 19.73
#